data_AF-S6V8R2-F1
#
_entry.id   AF-S6V8R2-F1
#
_cell.length_a   1.000
_cell.length_b   1.000
_cell.length_c   1.000
_cell.angle_alpha   90.00
_cell.angle_beta   90.00
_cell.angle_gamma   90.00
#
_symmetry.space_group_name_H-M   'P 1'
#
loop_
_entity.id
_entity.type
_entity.pdbx_description
1 polymer ?
#
loop_
_entity_poly.entity_id
_entity_poly.type
_entity_poly.pdbx_seq_one_letter_code
_entity_poly.pdbx_strand_id
1 'polypeptide(L)' 'GADIARDKPTYPALLGLDVAKGYALELRDQALAALSLFDAAAEPLRELARYIVERRH' A
#
# COMPACT_ATOMS: atom_id res chain seq x y z
N GLY A 1 -2.20 9.59 18.11
CA GLY A 1 -2.79 8.70 19.12
C GLY A 1 -4.29 8.86 19.15
N ALA A 2 -4.96 8.33 18.12
CA ALA A 2 -6.43 8.31 18.02
C ALA A 2 -6.96 6.96 17.49
N ASP A 3 -6.17 5.88 17.61
CA ASP A 3 -6.50 4.54 17.07
C ASP A 3 -6.63 3.46 18.16
N ILE A 4 -6.84 3.84 19.42
CA ILE A 4 -7.09 2.87 20.50
C ILE A 4 -8.56 2.39 20.49
N ALA A 5 -9.46 3.03 19.74
CA ALA A 5 -10.89 2.91 19.99
C ALA A 5 -11.66 1.84 19.20
N ARG A 6 -11.02 1.02 18.34
CA ARG A 6 -11.76 -0.01 17.60
C ARG A 6 -10.93 -1.26 17.44
N ASP A 7 -11.38 -2.31 18.13
CA ASP A 7 -11.01 -3.73 18.07
C ASP A 7 -11.16 -4.35 16.66
N LYS A 8 -10.77 -3.63 15.62
CA LYS A 8 -10.68 -4.12 14.25
C LYS A 8 -9.28 -4.70 14.07
N PRO A 9 -9.14 -5.97 13.66
CA PRO A 9 -7.85 -6.51 13.25
C PRO A 9 -7.39 -5.79 11.98
N THR A 10 -6.69 -4.67 12.17
CA THR A 10 -6.05 -3.95 11.08
C THR A 10 -4.65 -4.54 10.87
N TYR A 11 -4.13 -4.48 9.65
CA TYR A 11 -2.79 -4.99 9.33
C TYR A 11 -1.69 -4.49 10.30
N PRO A 12 -1.67 -3.20 10.71
CA PRO A 12 -0.72 -2.72 11.70
C PRO A 12 -0.91 -3.33 13.10
N ALA A 13 -2.15 -3.60 13.52
CA ALA A 13 -2.45 -4.22 14.82
C ALA A 13 -2.07 -5.71 14.87
N LEU A 14 -2.07 -6.40 13.72
CA LEU A 14 -1.71 -7.82 13.61
C LEU A 14 -0.23 -8.07 13.34
N LEU A 15 0.42 -7.24 12.50
CA LEU A 15 1.77 -7.47 12.02
C LEU A 15 2.82 -6.57 12.70
N GLY A 16 2.40 -5.51 13.40
CA GLY A 16 3.27 -4.42 13.81
C GLY A 16 3.50 -3.41 12.68
N LEU A 17 3.78 -2.16 13.05
CA LEU A 17 3.83 -1.02 12.13
C LEU A 17 4.89 -1.18 11.03
N ASP A 18 6.05 -1.75 11.35
CA ASP A 18 7.15 -1.88 10.39
C ASP A 18 6.89 -2.99 9.37
N VAL A 19 6.34 -4.13 9.80
CA VAL A 19 5.94 -5.20 8.90
C VAL A 19 4.78 -4.77 8.01
N ALA A 20 3.81 -4.04 8.56
CA ALA A 20 2.70 -3.50 7.77
C ALA A 20 3.17 -2.50 6.69
N LYS A 21 4.19 -1.69 6.97
CA LYS A 21 4.82 -0.81 5.97
C LYS A 21 5.56 -1.60 4.89
N GLY A 22 6.30 -2.64 5.29
CA GLY A 22 6.97 -3.55 4.34
C GLY A 22 5.96 -4.23 3.41
N TYR A 23 4.88 -4.76 3.96
CA TYR A 23 3.82 -5.40 3.20
C TYR A 23 3.11 -4.43 2.23
N ALA A 24 2.92 -3.16 2.62
CA ALA A 24 2.39 -2.15 1.73
C ALA A 24 3.30 -1.92 0.50
N LEU A 25 4.63 -1.90 0.70
CA LEU A 25 5.60 -1.78 -0.40
C LEU A 25 5.56 -3.00 -1.33
N GLU A 26 5.46 -4.21 -0.77
CA GLU A 26 5.32 -5.45 -1.55
C GLU A 26 4.05 -5.43 -2.43
N LEU A 27 2.92 -5.00 -1.86
CA LEU A 27 1.66 -4.89 -2.60
C LEU A 27 1.73 -3.85 -3.73
N ARG A 28 2.42 -2.72 -3.51
CA ARG A 28 2.70 -1.75 -4.58
C ARG A 28 3.51 -2.39 -5.70
N ASP A 29 4.58 -3.11 -5.37
CA ASP A 29 5.46 -3.71 -6.36
C ASP A 29 4.72 -4.79 -7.18
N GLN A 30 3.86 -5.58 -6.54
CA GLN A 30 2.95 -6.51 -7.23
C GLN A 30 1.99 -5.78 -8.19
N ALA A 31 1.42 -4.65 -7.77
CA ALA A 31 0.54 -3.85 -8.62
C ALA A 31 1.30 -3.28 -9.84
N LEU A 32 2.52 -2.78 -9.65
CA LEU A 32 3.36 -2.30 -10.75
C LEU A 32 3.76 -3.43 -11.70
N ALA A 33 4.08 -4.61 -11.17
CA ALA A 33 4.38 -5.79 -11.99
C ALA A 33 3.18 -6.24 -12.83
N ALA A 34 1.97 -6.24 -12.25
CA ALA A 34 0.74 -6.54 -12.99
C ALA A 34 0.45 -5.53 -14.12
N LEU A 35 0.92 -4.29 -13.98
CA LEU A 35 0.78 -3.23 -14.97
C LEU A 35 1.92 -3.19 -16.01
N SER A 36 2.94 -4.06 -15.90
CA SER A 36 4.13 -4.01 -16.76
C SER A 36 3.87 -4.30 -18.24
N LEU A 37 2.83 -5.08 -18.54
CA LEU A 37 2.46 -5.44 -19.91
C LEU A 37 1.63 -4.36 -20.63
N PHE A 38 1.15 -3.36 -19.89
CA PHE A 38 0.40 -2.24 -20.46
C PHE A 38 1.36 -1.13 -20.87
N ASP A 39 0.96 -0.36 -21.87
CA ASP A 39 1.74 0.77 -22.36
C ASP A 39 1.62 2.00 -21.44
N ALA A 40 1.87 3.19 -21.99
CA ALA A 40 1.79 4.46 -21.28
C ALA A 40 0.36 4.78 -20.79
N ALA A 41 -0.69 4.16 -21.34
CA ALA A 41 -2.07 4.40 -20.89
C ALA A 41 -2.31 3.92 -19.45
N ALA A 42 -1.49 2.99 -18.95
CA ALA A 42 -1.56 2.52 -17.56
C ALA A 42 -0.79 3.39 -16.57
N GLU A 43 -0.13 4.47 -17.00
CA GLU A 43 0.66 5.32 -16.11
C GLU A 43 -0.14 5.91 -14.94
N PRO A 44 -1.40 6.36 -15.11
CA PRO A 44 -2.22 6.82 -13.99
C PRO A 44 -2.43 5.75 -12.89
N LEU A 45 -2.49 4.47 -13.28
CA LEU A 45 -2.63 3.36 -12.32
C LEU A 45 -1.32 3.08 -11.59
N ARG A 46 -0.17 3.22 -12.27
CA ARG A 46 1.16 3.11 -11.66
C ARG A 46 1.40 4.22 -10.65
N GLU A 47 1.03 5.45 -11.00
CA GLU A 47 1.08 6.61 -10.11
C GLU A 47 0.16 6.41 -8.89
N LEU A 48 -1.05 5.91 -9.09
CA LEU A 48 -1.97 5.61 -7.99
C LEU A 48 -1.38 4.57 -7.02
N ALA A 49 -0.78 3.50 -7.54
CA ALA A 49 -0.15 2.46 -6.71
C ALA A 49 1.01 3.02 -5.86
N ARG A 50 1.88 3.86 -6.44
CA ARG A 50 2.95 4.56 -5.71
C ARG A 50 2.38 5.47 -4.62
N TYR A 51 1.40 6.29 -5.00
CA TYR A 51 0.81 7.30 -4.14
C TYR A 51 0.11 6.72 -2.90
N ILE A 52 -0.57 5.57 -3.03
CA ILE A 52 -1.27 4.92 -1.91
C ILE A 52 -0.29 4.54 -0.78
N VAL A 53 0.94 4.12 -1.11
CA VAL A 53 1.93 3.69 -0.11
C VAL A 53 2.77 4.85 0.42
N GLU A 54 2.97 5.90 -0.38
CA GLU A 54 3.77 7.07 -0.02
C GLU A 54 3.02 8.10 0.84
N ARG A 55 1.68 8.04 0.86
CA ARG A 55 0.84 8.95 1.65
C ARG A 55 1.14 8.86 3.15
N ARG A 56 1.86 9.85 3.68
CA ARG A 56 1.99 10.17 5.12
C ARG A 56 0.91 11.19 5.50
N HIS A 57 -0.28 10.71 5.87
CA HIS A 57 -1.27 11.50 6.59
C HIS A 57 -1.75 10.74 7.80
#